data_AF-A0A2X1PZP5-F1
#
_entry.id   AF-A0A2X1PZP5-F1
#
_cell.length_a   1.000
_cell.length_b   1.000
_cell.length_c   1.000
_cell.angle_alpha   90.00
_cell.angle_beta   90.00
_cell.angle_gamma   90.00
#
_symmetry.space_group_name_H-M   'P 1'
#
loop_
_entity.id
_entity.type
_entity.pdbx_description
1 polymer ?
#
loop_
_entity_poly.entity_id
_entity_poly.type
_entity_poly.pdbx_seq_one_letter_code
_entity_poly.pdbx_strand_id
1 'polypeptide(L)'
;MGGYPDAFDYPEGGKEARKVWNDAQVVLDELEQNHKLNPSGILGIFPAERVDDDVVLFSDEERTKTIGTAYGLRQQTERGKNSKSPFNFCLSDFIADRESGKKRLVRHVRRLCGC
;
A
#
# COMPACT_ATOMS: atom_id res chain seq x y z
N MET A 1 -13.49 15.67 17.45
CA MET A 1 -12.23 15.21 16.81
C MET A 1 -12.41 15.31 15.30
N GLY A 2 -11.88 16.37 14.69
CA GLY A 2 -11.81 16.51 13.23
C GLY A 2 -10.50 15.91 12.72
N GLY A 3 -10.48 15.44 11.48
CA GLY A 3 -9.24 15.07 10.80
C GLY A 3 -8.38 16.31 10.53
N TYR A 4 -7.09 16.13 10.30
CA TYR A 4 -6.26 17.21 9.76
C TYR A 4 -6.81 17.59 8.36
N PRO A 5 -7.00 18.88 8.03
CA PRO A 5 -6.60 20.08 8.79
C PRO A 5 -7.69 20.70 9.71
N ASP A 6 -8.94 20.25 9.62
CA ASP A 6 -10.10 20.80 10.36
C ASP A 6 -9.97 20.74 11.89
N ALA A 7 -9.03 19.91 12.39
CA ALA A 7 -8.66 19.83 13.80
C ALA A 7 -8.23 21.18 14.40
N PHE A 8 -7.74 22.14 13.59
CA PHE A 8 -7.27 23.44 14.05
C PHE A 8 -8.38 24.43 14.42
N ASP A 9 -9.58 24.25 13.87
CA ASP A 9 -10.72 25.13 14.10
C ASP A 9 -11.65 24.59 15.20
N TYR A 10 -11.25 23.50 15.87
CA TYR A 10 -12.03 22.90 16.93
C TYR A 10 -12.01 23.77 18.21
N PRO A 11 -13.16 24.17 18.76
CA PRO A 11 -13.24 25.15 19.84
C PRO A 11 -12.54 24.73 21.13
N GLU A 12 -12.51 23.43 21.44
CA GLU A 12 -11.91 22.92 22.69
C GLU A 12 -10.42 22.59 22.57
N GLY A 13 -9.88 22.40 21.36
CA GLY A 13 -8.55 21.81 21.16
C GLY A 13 -7.73 22.40 20.01
N GLY A 14 -8.27 23.33 19.23
CA GLY A 14 -7.63 23.87 18.04
C GLY A 14 -6.34 24.65 18.32
N LYS A 15 -6.28 25.34 19.47
CA LYS A 15 -5.07 26.05 19.92
C LYS A 15 -3.92 25.09 20.23
N GLU A 16 -4.20 24.02 20.97
CA GLU A 16 -3.21 23.00 21.31
C GLU A 16 -2.81 22.19 20.06
N ALA A 17 -3.75 21.89 19.17
CA ALA A 17 -3.46 21.23 17.89
C ALA A 17 -2.50 22.07 17.02
N ARG A 18 -2.72 23.40 16.96
CA ARG A 18 -1.83 24.32 16.22
C ARG A 18 -0.45 24.43 16.86
N LYS A 19 -0.38 24.39 18.19
CA LYS A 19 0.90 24.37 18.93
C LYS A 19 1.70 23.12 18.63
N VAL A 20 1.09 21.93 18.78
CA VAL A 20 1.73 20.65 18.45
C VAL A 20 2.16 20.59 16.98
N TRP A 21 1.35 21.13 16.06
CA TRP A 21 1.72 21.24 14.65
C TRP A 21 2.98 22.07 14.45
N ASN A 22 3.03 23.29 15.01
CA ASN A 22 4.18 24.17 14.88
C ASN A 22 5.44 23.55 15.50
N ASP A 23 5.33 22.96 16.69
CA ASP A 23 6.45 22.30 17.36
C ASP A 23 6.96 21.11 16.53
N ALA A 24 6.06 20.33 15.92
CA ALA A 24 6.43 19.22 15.05
C ALA A 24 7.12 19.68 13.75
N GLN A 25 6.72 20.81 13.16
CA GLN A 25 7.39 21.40 11.99
C GLN A 25 8.84 21.78 12.32
N VAL A 26 9.07 22.42 13.48
CA VAL A 26 10.43 22.78 13.92
C VAL A 26 11.32 21.53 14.05
N VAL A 27 10.80 20.46 14.65
CA VAL A 27 11.54 19.20 14.78
C VAL A 27 11.81 18.56 13.42
N LEU A 28 10.87 18.61 12.48
CA LEU A 28 11.07 18.09 11.12
C LEU A 28 12.15 18.90 10.36
N ASP A 29 12.13 20.22 10.48
CA ASP A 29 13.14 21.10 9.88
C ASP A 29 14.53 20.83 10.45
N GLU A 30 14.64 20.61 11.77
CA GLU A 30 15.90 20.22 12.41
C GLU A 30 16.41 18.85 11.94
N LEU A 31 15.50 17.88 11.74
CA LEU A 31 15.84 16.55 11.24
C LEU A 31 16.31 16.58 9.79
N GLU A 32 15.68 17.43 8.96
CA GLU A 32 16.07 17.66 7.56
C GLU A 32 17.43 18.36 7.46
N GLN A 33 17.63 19.47 8.17
CA GLN A 33 18.88 20.24 8.14
C GLN A 33 20.09 19.45 8.64
N ASN A 34 19.89 18.62 9.67
CA ASN A 34 20.96 17.79 10.21
C ASN A 34 21.16 16.48 9.44
N HIS A 35 20.39 16.24 8.35
CA HIS A 35 20.32 14.97 7.64
C HIS A 35 20.23 13.76 8.58
N LYS A 36 19.58 13.95 9.75
CA LYS A 36 19.48 12.91 10.75
C LYS A 36 18.55 11.85 10.22
N LEU A 37 17.39 12.26 9.69
CA LEU A 37 16.34 11.41 9.13
C LEU A 37 16.43 11.29 7.61
N ASN A 38 16.91 10.14 7.13
CA ASN A 38 16.95 9.84 5.70
C ASN A 38 15.94 8.72 5.35
N PRO A 39 14.70 9.08 4.97
CA PRO A 39 13.71 8.09 4.57
C PRO A 39 14.19 7.38 3.30
N SER A 40 14.36 6.07 3.40
CA SER A 40 14.81 5.23 2.29
C SER A 40 13.69 4.30 1.88
N GLY A 41 13.58 4.07 0.57
CA GLY A 41 12.56 3.19 0.03
C GLY A 41 13.08 2.45 -1.18
N ILE A 42 12.66 1.20 -1.31
CA ILE A 42 12.91 0.39 -2.50
C ILE A 42 11.56 0.17 -3.18
N LEU A 43 11.49 0.56 -4.45
CA LEU A 43 10.36 0.32 -5.33
C LEU A 43 10.79 -0.70 -6.38
N GLY A 44 10.03 -1.79 -6.50
CA GLY A 44 10.19 -2.77 -7.58
C GLY A 44 8.89 -2.89 -8.38
N ILE A 45 9.02 -2.92 -9.70
CA ILE A 45 7.92 -3.22 -10.62
C ILE A 45 8.26 -4.53 -11.31
N PHE A 46 7.44 -5.55 -11.12
CA PHE A 46 7.70 -6.90 -11.62
C PHE A 46 6.54 -7.38 -12.50
N PRO A 47 6.81 -8.05 -13.63
CA PRO A 47 5.80 -8.81 -14.35
C PRO A 47 5.17 -9.87 -13.43
N ALA A 48 3.85 -9.95 -13.47
CA ALA A 48 3.10 -10.88 -12.63
C ALA A 48 2.01 -11.58 -13.43
N GLU A 49 1.69 -12.80 -13.00
CA GLU A 49 0.54 -13.57 -13.46
C GLU A 49 -0.24 -14.09 -12.26
N ARG A 50 -1.55 -14.17 -12.42
CA ARG A 50 -2.42 -14.84 -11.46
C ARG A 50 -2.33 -16.35 -11.70
N VAL A 51 -2.18 -17.12 -10.62
CA VAL A 51 -2.36 -18.58 -10.62
C VAL A 51 -3.33 -18.91 -9.50
N ASP A 52 -4.59 -19.13 -9.86
CA ASP A 52 -5.69 -19.37 -8.92
C ASP A 52 -5.86 -18.27 -7.85
N ASP A 53 -5.55 -18.55 -6.58
CA ASP A 53 -5.59 -17.57 -5.48
C ASP A 53 -4.25 -16.84 -5.25
N ASP A 54 -3.20 -17.25 -5.96
CA ASP A 54 -1.84 -16.75 -5.79
C ASP A 54 -1.39 -15.87 -6.96
N VAL A 55 -0.29 -15.15 -6.72
CA VAL A 55 0.33 -14.25 -7.70
C VAL A 55 1.78 -14.63 -7.88
N VAL A 56 2.15 -15.06 -9.09
CA VAL A 56 3.53 -15.41 -9.43
C VAL A 56 4.22 -14.19 -10.02
N LEU A 57 5.40 -13.86 -9.49
CA LEU A 57 6.25 -12.77 -9.94
C LEU A 57 7.40 -13.31 -10.80
N PHE A 58 7.70 -12.63 -11.89
CA PHE A 58 8.77 -13.00 -12.82
C PHE A 58 9.88 -11.95 -12.88
N SER A 59 11.09 -12.39 -13.22
CA SER A 59 12.26 -11.49 -13.34
C SER A 59 12.36 -10.78 -14.69
N ASP A 60 11.68 -11.31 -15.69
CA ASP A 60 11.79 -10.94 -17.07
C ASP A 60 10.40 -10.77 -17.70
N GLU A 61 10.29 -9.92 -18.72
CA GLU A 61 9.03 -9.75 -19.45
C GLU A 61 8.59 -11.00 -20.21
N GLU A 62 9.55 -11.87 -20.54
CA GLU A 62 9.32 -13.17 -21.19
C GLU A 62 8.72 -14.21 -20.22
N ARG A 63 8.60 -13.87 -18.93
CA ARG A 63 7.98 -14.71 -17.89
C ARG A 63 8.60 -16.11 -17.80
N THR A 64 9.90 -16.22 -18.08
CA THR A 64 10.59 -17.52 -18.09
C THR A 64 11.11 -17.90 -16.71
N LYS A 65 11.46 -16.90 -15.88
CA LYS A 65 12.06 -17.13 -14.57
C LYS A 65 11.23 -16.49 -13.46
N THR A 66 10.75 -17.33 -12.57
CA THR A 66 9.99 -16.92 -11.38
C THR A 66 10.93 -16.39 -10.30
N ILE A 67 10.61 -15.23 -9.74
CA ILE A 67 11.31 -14.63 -8.58
C ILE A 67 10.71 -15.18 -7.29
N GLY A 68 9.39 -15.31 -7.25
CA GLY A 68 8.66 -15.74 -6.07
C GLY A 68 7.16 -15.67 -6.27
N THR A 69 6.44 -16.20 -5.29
CA THR A 69 4.98 -16.26 -5.27
C THR A 69 4.46 -15.46 -4.08
N ALA A 70 3.56 -14.52 -4.35
CA ALA A 70 2.80 -13.83 -3.33
C ALA A 70 1.49 -14.59 -3.10
N TYR A 71 1.38 -15.20 -1.92
CA TYR A 71 0.23 -16.01 -1.53
C TYR A 71 -0.93 -15.13 -1.07
N GLY A 72 -2.10 -15.33 -1.67
CA GLY A 72 -3.32 -14.60 -1.36
C GLY A 72 -4.29 -15.46 -0.55
N LEU A 73 -5.00 -14.84 0.41
CA LEU A 73 -6.13 -15.49 1.07
C LEU A 73 -7.44 -14.95 0.51
N ARG A 74 -8.33 -15.84 0.09
CA ARG A 74 -9.69 -15.51 -0.35
C ARG A 74 -10.58 -15.32 0.89
N GLN A 75 -11.49 -14.34 0.81
CA GLN A 75 -12.50 -14.16 1.85
C GLN A 75 -13.39 -15.41 1.96
N GLN A 76 -13.46 -16.02 3.16
CA GLN A 76 -14.20 -17.26 3.42
C GLN A 76 -15.54 -17.04 4.16
N THR A 77 -16.00 -15.80 4.28
CA THR A 77 -17.28 -15.50 4.92
C THR A 77 -18.45 -15.87 4.01
N GLU A 78 -19.44 -16.56 4.55
CA GLU A 78 -20.71 -16.82 3.86
C GLU A 78 -21.41 -15.49 3.56
N ARG A 79 -21.44 -15.12 2.29
CA ARG A 79 -22.17 -13.94 1.85
C ARG A 79 -23.63 -14.32 1.67
N GLY A 80 -24.48 -13.85 2.59
CA GLY A 80 -25.92 -14.04 2.50
C GLY A 80 -26.50 -13.41 1.23
N LYS A 81 -27.68 -13.90 0.79
CA LYS A 81 -28.41 -13.51 -0.44
C LYS A 81 -28.63 -11.99 -0.64
N ASN A 82 -28.45 -11.19 0.42
CA ASN A 82 -28.62 -9.74 0.42
C ASN A 82 -27.29 -8.95 0.38
N SER A 83 -26.16 -9.62 0.16
CA SER A 83 -24.85 -8.95 0.10
C SER A 83 -24.68 -8.18 -1.21
N LYS A 84 -24.28 -6.91 -1.13
CA LYS A 84 -24.05 -6.00 -2.27
C LYS A 84 -23.01 -6.48 -3.29
N SER A 85 -22.22 -7.49 -2.96
CA SER A 85 -21.26 -8.09 -3.87
C SER A 85 -21.34 -9.63 -3.75
N PRO A 86 -21.66 -10.34 -4.84
CA PRO A 86 -21.87 -11.79 -4.80
C PRO A 86 -20.55 -12.60 -4.79
N PHE A 87 -19.39 -11.95 -4.87
CA PHE A 87 -18.10 -12.62 -5.02
C PHE A 87 -17.22 -12.51 -3.78
N ASN A 88 -16.58 -13.61 -3.40
CA ASN A 88 -15.53 -13.63 -2.39
C ASN A 88 -14.26 -13.06 -3.02
N PHE A 89 -13.75 -11.93 -2.52
CA PHE A 89 -12.59 -11.28 -3.11
C PHE A 89 -11.28 -11.92 -2.65
N CYS A 90 -10.32 -12.06 -3.57
CA CYS A 90 -8.91 -12.26 -3.30
C CYS A 90 -8.09 -11.14 -3.97
N LEU A 91 -6.92 -10.80 -3.41
CA LEU A 91 -6.02 -9.81 -4.02
C LEU A 91 -5.52 -10.24 -5.40
N SER A 92 -5.44 -11.56 -5.66
CA SER A 92 -5.08 -12.12 -6.95
C SER A 92 -6.12 -11.84 -8.05
N ASP A 93 -7.39 -11.59 -7.69
CA ASP A 93 -8.47 -11.30 -8.66
C ASP A 93 -8.21 -10.00 -9.44
N PHE A 94 -7.37 -9.11 -8.90
CA PHE A 94 -6.95 -7.88 -9.58
C PHE A 94 -5.73 -8.09 -10.50
N ILE A 95 -5.33 -9.32 -10.78
CA ILE A 95 -4.22 -9.64 -11.68
C ILE A 95 -4.74 -10.51 -12.82
N ALA A 96 -4.20 -10.25 -14.01
CA ALA A 96 -4.62 -10.90 -15.23
C ALA A 96 -4.05 -12.32 -15.27
N ASP A 97 -4.90 -13.28 -15.64
CA ASP A 97 -4.50 -14.66 -15.88
C ASP A 97 -3.73 -14.78 -17.20
N ARG A 98 -2.93 -15.83 -17.34
CA ARG A 98 -2.16 -16.16 -18.54
C ARG A 98 -3.06 -16.32 -19.76
N GLU A 99 -4.25 -16.89 -19.59
CA GLU A 99 -5.23 -17.05 -20.69
C GLU A 99 -5.79 -15.72 -21.21
N SER A 100 -5.77 -14.66 -20.38
CA SER A 100 -6.29 -13.36 -20.79
C SER A 100 -5.39 -12.62 -21.78
N GLY A 101 -4.14 -13.10 -22.00
CA GLY A 101 -3.18 -12.50 -22.93
C GLY A 101 -2.72 -11.09 -22.53
N LYS A 102 -3.10 -10.57 -21.36
CA LYS A 102 -2.80 -9.21 -20.92
C LYS A 102 -1.54 -9.18 -20.04
N LYS A 103 -0.58 -8.32 -20.41
CA LYS A 103 0.57 -8.02 -19.56
C LYS A 103 0.11 -7.19 -18.34
N ARG A 104 0.38 -7.67 -17.12
CA ARG A 104 0.20 -6.90 -15.88
C ARG A 104 1.48 -6.89 -15.06
N LEU A 105 1.66 -5.76 -14.37
CA LEU A 105 2.80 -5.47 -13.51
C LEU A 105 2.31 -5.29 -12.08
N VAL A 106 3.00 -5.89 -11.11
CA VAL A 106 2.77 -5.67 -9.69
C VAL A 106 3.83 -4.71 -9.18
N ARG A 107 3.38 -3.74 -8.37
CA ARG A 107 4.26 -2.79 -7.69
C ARG A 107 4.45 -3.22 -6.25
N HIS A 108 5.70 -3.44 -5.86
CA HIS A 108 6.06 -3.66 -4.46
C HIS A 108 6.81 -2.43 -3.96
N VAL A 109 6.32 -1.86 -2.86
CA VAL A 109 6.93 -0.70 -2.21
C VAL A 109 7.32 -1.11 -0.80
N ARG A 110 8.61 -1.05 -0.49
CA ARG A 110 9.10 -1.13 0.88
C ARG A 110 9.63 0.23 1.27
N ARG A 111 9.05 0.84 2.29
CA ARG A 111 9.54 2.09 2.88
C ARG A 111 10.13 1.81 4.25
N LEU A 112 11.28 2.40 4.51
CA LEU A 112 11.88 2.48 5.82
C LEU A 112 11.94 3.96 6.17
N CYS A 113 11.30 4.33 7.27
CA CYS A 113 11.64 5.58 7.92
C CYS A 113 13.01 5.32 8.56
N GLY A 114 14.08 5.71 7.87
CA GLY A 114 15.44 5.63 8.41
C GLY A 114 15.54 6.56 9.62
N CYS A 115 16.48 6.26 10.53
CA CYS A 115 16.92 7.23 11.53
C CYS A 115 17.26 8.54 10.86
#